data_AF-A0A9D9WLP1-F1
#
_entry.id   AF-A0A9D9WLP1-F1
#
_cell.length_a   1.000
_cell.length_b   1.000
_cell.length_c   1.000
_cell.angle_alpha   90.00
_cell.angle_beta   90.00
_cell.angle_gamma   90.00
#
_symmetry.space_group_name_H-M   'P 1'
#
loop_
_entity.id
_entity.type
_entity.pdbx_description
1 polymer ?
#
loop_
_entity_poly.entity_id
_entity_poly.type
_entity_poly.pdbx_seq_one_letter_code
_entity_poly.pdbx_strand_id
1 'polypeptide(L)'
;MTQSKQTNRQNMVYTLLVVMIGQVGCLTIVVILASVFGGLWLDNTFGTKPVFTLVLLFAGIPLSVFLMMFAARKTLARLKEKYEAEEKQTTA
;
A
#
# COMPACT_ATOMS: atom_id res chain seq x y z
N MET A 1 -37.12 -10.33 15.15
CA MET A 1 -36.13 -9.40 15.71
C MET A 1 -34.91 -9.30 14.78
N THR A 2 -35.08 -8.77 13.56
CA THR A 2 -34.09 -8.92 12.46
C THR A 2 -33.63 -7.59 11.85
N GLN A 3 -33.97 -6.44 12.46
CA GLN A 3 -33.63 -5.12 11.91
C GLN A 3 -32.30 -4.53 12.44
N SER A 4 -31.82 -4.92 13.61
CA SER A 4 -30.59 -4.32 14.20
C SER A 4 -29.29 -4.81 13.57
N LYS A 5 -29.26 -5.99 12.94
CA LYS A 5 -28.04 -6.59 12.38
C LYS A 5 -27.66 -6.04 11.00
N GLN A 6 -28.64 -5.55 10.22
CA GLN A 6 -28.42 -5.07 8.84
C GLN A 6 -27.88 -3.63 8.80
N THR A 7 -28.43 -2.73 9.63
CA THR A 7 -27.94 -1.35 9.78
C THR A 7 -26.48 -1.29 10.28
N ASN A 8 -26.09 -2.20 11.18
CA ASN A 8 -24.71 -2.24 11.70
C ASN A 8 -23.69 -2.63 10.61
N ARG A 9 -24.02 -3.61 9.75
CA ARG A 9 -23.14 -4.03 8.65
C ARG A 9 -23.06 -2.98 7.54
N GLN A 10 -24.16 -2.32 7.21
CA GLN A 10 -24.14 -1.22 6.24
C GLN A 10 -23.29 -0.05 6.77
N ASN A 11 -23.50 0.38 8.01
CA ASN A 11 -22.70 1.44 8.63
C ASN A 11 -21.21 1.06 8.68
N MET A 12 -20.88 -0.20 8.97
CA MET A 12 -19.49 -0.69 8.97
C MET A 12 -18.85 -0.63 7.56
N VAL A 13 -19.59 -0.96 6.50
CA VAL A 13 -19.11 -0.82 5.11
C VAL A 13 -18.93 0.65 4.74
N TYR A 14 -19.85 1.54 5.10
CA TYR A 14 -19.68 2.99 4.87
C TYR A 14 -18.47 3.56 5.62
N THR A 15 -18.27 3.18 6.89
CA THR A 15 -17.09 3.59 7.66
C THR A 15 -15.80 3.07 7.02
N LEU A 16 -15.77 1.81 6.57
CA LEU A 16 -14.61 1.24 5.87
C LEU A 16 -14.31 1.98 4.56
N LEU A 17 -15.34 2.31 3.76
CA LEU A 17 -15.17 3.08 2.53
C LEU A 17 -14.60 4.48 2.81
N VAL A 18 -15.11 5.18 3.83
CA VAL A 18 -14.60 6.49 4.24
C VAL A 18 -13.13 6.40 4.70
N VAL A 19 -12.78 5.38 5.48
CA VAL A 19 -11.40 5.15 5.92
C VAL A 19 -10.48 4.86 4.74
N MET A 20 -10.91 4.02 3.79
CA MET A 20 -10.14 3.70 2.58
C MET A 20 -9.92 4.93 1.72
N ILE A 21 -10.97 5.73 1.48
CA ILE A 21 -10.86 6.98 0.73
C ILE A 21 -9.92 7.96 1.44
N GLY A 22 -10.05 8.11 2.76
CA GLY A 22 -9.18 8.96 3.56
C GLY A 22 -7.72 8.49 3.54
N GLN A 23 -7.48 7.19 3.64
CA GLN A 23 -6.13 6.61 3.61
C GLN A 23 -5.48 6.79 2.24
N VAL A 24 -6.19 6.47 1.16
CA VAL A 24 -5.68 6.63 -0.21
C VAL A 24 -5.46 8.11 -0.53
N GLY A 25 -6.39 8.98 -0.15
CA GLY A 25 -6.27 10.43 -0.33
C GLY A 25 -5.09 11.02 0.43
N CYS A 26 -4.89 10.63 1.70
CA CYS A 26 -3.75 11.09 2.48
C CYS A 26 -2.43 10.54 1.91
N LEU A 27 -2.38 9.25 1.58
CA LEU A 27 -1.18 8.61 1.04
C LEU A 27 -0.77 9.22 -0.31
N THR A 28 -1.72 9.49 -1.20
CA THR A 28 -1.44 10.12 -2.50
C THR A 28 -0.87 11.53 -2.35
N ILE A 29 -1.42 12.34 -1.45
CA ILE A 29 -0.87 13.67 -1.15
C ILE A 29 0.56 13.57 -0.62
N VAL A 30 0.82 12.65 0.33
CA VAL A 30 2.18 12.44 0.88
C VAL A 30 3.16 12.01 -0.21
N VAL A 31 2.75 11.10 -1.11
CA VAL A 31 3.59 10.64 -2.23
C VAL A 31 3.89 11.77 -3.21
N ILE A 32 2.89 12.60 -3.55
CA ILE A 32 3.09 13.75 -4.43
C ILE A 32 4.06 14.74 -3.78
N LEU A 33 3.88 15.08 -2.51
CA LEU A 33 4.78 15.99 -1.79
C LEU A 33 6.20 15.41 -1.72
N ALA A 34 6.35 14.13 -1.36
CA ALA A 34 7.67 13.48 -1.33
C ALA A 34 8.35 13.47 -2.70
N SER A 35 7.59 13.21 -3.77
CA SER A 35 8.11 13.20 -5.14
C SER A 35 8.51 14.60 -5.62
N VAL A 36 7.70 15.61 -5.33
CA VAL A 36 7.98 17.01 -5.72
C VAL A 36 9.16 17.55 -4.92
N PHE A 37 9.14 17.47 -3.59
CA PHE A 37 10.22 18.01 -2.76
C PHE A 37 11.51 17.22 -2.91
N GLY A 38 11.44 15.89 -2.95
CA GLY A 38 12.62 15.04 -3.19
C GLY A 38 13.18 15.21 -4.61
N GLY A 39 12.29 15.31 -5.61
CA GLY A 39 12.65 15.56 -7.00
C GLY A 39 13.32 16.92 -7.19
N LEU A 40 12.73 18.00 -6.66
CA LEU A 40 13.31 19.35 -6.76
C LEU A 40 14.66 19.46 -6.06
N TRP A 41 14.80 18.82 -4.89
CA TRP A 41 16.06 18.84 -4.14
C TRP A 41 17.17 18.11 -4.91
N LEU A 42 16.84 16.98 -5.53
CA LEU A 42 17.77 16.22 -6.36
C LEU A 42 18.09 16.95 -7.68
N ASP A 43 17.09 17.51 -8.36
CA ASP A 43 17.25 18.33 -9.58
C ASP A 43 18.13 19.57 -9.31
N ASN A 44 17.97 20.24 -8.16
CA ASN A 44 18.79 21.39 -7.75
C ASN A 44 20.24 20.99 -7.39
N THR A 45 20.46 19.76 -6.91
CA THR A 45 21.81 19.24 -6.62
C THR A 45 22.57 18.90 -7.90
N PHE A 46 21.86 18.41 -8.93
CA PHE A 46 22.47 18.03 -10.22
C PHE A 46 22.42 19.14 -11.29
N GLY A 47 21.82 20.29 -11.00
CA GLY A 47 21.76 21.45 -11.92
C GLY A 47 20.97 21.20 -13.21
N THR A 48 20.17 20.13 -13.24
CA THR A 48 19.34 19.75 -14.38
C THR A 48 17.91 20.25 -14.14
N LYS A 49 17.23 20.67 -15.22
CA LYS A 49 15.78 21.00 -15.23
C LYS A 49 14.97 19.86 -14.58
N PRO A 50 13.68 20.01 -14.19
CA PRO A 50 12.98 19.09 -13.28
C PRO A 50 12.71 17.67 -13.86
N VAL A 51 13.78 16.95 -14.19
CA VAL A 51 13.82 15.70 -14.93
C VAL A 51 13.89 14.56 -13.94
N PHE A 52 14.63 14.69 -12.83
CA PHE A 52 14.59 13.70 -11.76
C PHE A 52 13.21 13.62 -11.12
N THR A 53 12.54 14.75 -10.92
CA THR A 53 11.14 14.76 -10.43
C THR A 53 10.22 13.95 -11.35
N LEU A 54 10.38 14.11 -12.68
CA LEU A 54 9.61 13.38 -13.67
C LEU A 54 9.96 11.88 -13.67
N VAL A 55 11.24 11.53 -13.62
CA VAL A 55 11.72 10.15 -13.60
C VAL A 55 11.27 9.44 -12.32
N LEU A 56 11.33 10.09 -11.15
CA LEU A 56 10.85 9.50 -9.89
C LEU A 56 9.34 9.26 -9.93
N LEU A 57 8.57 10.18 -10.52
CA LEU A 57 7.13 10.03 -10.70
C LEU A 57 6.81 8.83 -11.62
N PHE A 58 7.48 8.73 -12.76
CA PHE A 58 7.31 7.59 -13.68
C PHE A 58 7.84 6.28 -13.11
N ALA A 59 8.92 6.31 -12.32
CA ALA A 59 9.47 5.15 -11.62
C ALA A 59 8.60 4.71 -10.44
N GLY A 60 7.78 5.60 -9.87
CA GLY A 60 6.83 5.27 -8.80
C GLY A 60 5.80 4.21 -9.21
N ILE A 61 5.37 4.21 -10.48
CA ILE A 61 4.42 3.22 -11.02
C ILE A 61 5.01 1.80 -10.98
N PRO A 62 6.15 1.50 -11.65
CA PRO A 62 6.76 0.18 -11.58
C PRO A 62 7.26 -0.17 -10.18
N LEU A 63 7.71 0.82 -9.39
CA LEU A 63 8.15 0.59 -8.01
C LEU A 63 7.00 0.12 -7.11
N SER A 64 5.80 0.66 -7.28
CA SER A 64 4.63 0.24 -6.50
C SER A 64 4.26 -1.23 -6.76
N VAL A 65 4.27 -1.64 -8.03
CA VAL A 65 3.99 -3.03 -8.45
C VAL A 65 5.07 -3.96 -7.93
N PHE A 66 6.33 -3.52 -7.99
CA PHE A 66 7.46 -4.29 -7.48
C PHE A 66 7.35 -4.54 -5.97
N LEU A 67 7.09 -3.49 -5.19
CA LEU A 67 6.92 -3.59 -3.73
C LEU A 67 5.74 -4.49 -3.35
N MET A 68 4.62 -4.39 -4.08
CA MET A 68 3.45 -5.24 -3.84
C MET A 68 3.75 -6.71 -4.12
N MET A 69 4.43 -7.02 -5.22
CA MET A 69 4.87 -8.39 -5.51
C MET A 69 5.84 -8.92 -4.46
N PHE A 70 6.79 -8.10 -4.00
CA PHE A 70 7.75 -8.50 -2.97
C PHE A 70 7.06 -8.79 -1.64
N ALA A 71 6.15 -7.92 -1.21
CA ALA A 71 5.35 -8.11 -0.01
C ALA A 71 4.48 -9.37 -0.10
N ALA A 72 3.80 -9.59 -1.24
CA ALA A 72 2.99 -10.78 -1.47
C ALA A 72 3.81 -12.06 -1.35
N ARG A 73 4.99 -12.13 -1.97
CA ARG A 73 5.89 -13.29 -1.87
C ARG A 73 6.33 -13.55 -0.43
N LYS A 74 6.65 -12.51 0.33
CA LYS A 74 7.04 -12.64 1.74
C LYS A 74 5.90 -13.16 2.61
N THR A 75 4.68 -12.70 2.37
CA THR A 75 3.47 -13.20 3.05
C THR A 75 3.18 -14.64 2.68
N LEU A 76 3.28 -15.02 1.40
CA LEU A 76 3.07 -16.39 0.94
C LEU A 76 4.11 -17.35 1.55
N ALA A 77 5.38 -16.94 1.64
CA ALA A 77 6.41 -17.73 2.32
C ALA A 77 6.08 -17.96 3.80
N ARG A 78 5.61 -16.93 4.51
CA ARG A 78 5.16 -17.03 5.91
C ARG A 78 3.93 -17.93 6.08
N LEU A 79 3.02 -17.95 5.10
CA LEU A 79 1.84 -18.81 5.13
C LEU A 79 2.22 -20.28 4.90
N LYS A 80 3.12 -20.56 3.96
CA LYS A 80 3.65 -21.92 3.74
C LYS A 80 4.32 -22.47 5.00
N GLU A 81 5.13 -21.65 5.66
CA GLU A 81 5.84 -22.02 6.89
C GLU A 81 4.87 -22.30 8.05
N LYS A 82 3.79 -21.51 8.18
CA LYS A 82 2.72 -21.78 9.14
C LYS A 82 1.95 -23.07 8.83
N TYR A 83 1.65 -23.34 7.56
CA TYR A 83 0.93 -24.54 7.14
C TYR A 83 1.74 -25.82 7.43
N GLU A 84 3.04 -25.81 7.12
CA GLU A 84 3.94 -26.95 7.42
C GLU A 84 4.14 -27.17 8.94
N ALA A 85 4.08 -26.09 9.75
CA ALA A 85 4.13 -26.19 11.20
C ALA A 85 2.83 -26.76 11.81
N GLU A 86 1.68 -26.44 11.22
CA GLU A 86 0.36 -26.93 11.65
C GLU A 86 0.14 -28.40 11.24
N GLU A 87 0.63 -28.80 10.07
CA GLU A 87 0.62 -30.20 9.59
C GLU A 87 1.46 -31.13 10.48
N LYS A 88 2.63 -30.66 10.93
CA LYS A 88 3.49 -31.40 11.87
C LYS A 88 2.89 -31.54 13.27
N GLN A 89 2.05 -30.60 13.71
CA GLN A 89 1.34 -30.70 15.00
C GLN A 89 0.12 -31.61 14.95
N THR A 90 -0.49 -31.79 13.77
CA THR A 90 -1.71 -32.63 13.61
C THR A 90 -1.38 -34.12 13.40
N THR A 91 -0.14 -34.43 13.02
CA THR A 91 0.31 -35.80 12.67
C THR A 91 1.21 -36.44 13.75
N ALA A 92 1.50 -35.73 14.84
CA ALA A 92 2.29 -36.21 15.99
C ALA A 92 1.39 -36.48 17.20
#